data_AF-A0A9X7T364-F1
#
_entry.id   AF-A0A9X7T364-F1
#
_cell.length_a   1.000
_cell.length_b   1.000
_cell.length_c   1.000
_cell.angle_alpha   90.00
_cell.angle_beta   90.00
_cell.angle_gamma   90.00
#
_symmetry.space_group_name_H-M   'P 1'
#
loop_
_entity.id
_entity.type
_entity.pdbx_description
1 polymer ?
#
loop_
_entity_poly.entity_id
_entity_poly.type
_entity_poly.pdbx_seq_one_letter_code
_entity_poly.pdbx_strand_id
1 'polypeptide(L)'
;MDATKKSKVIIVSFLAGALLLGILAYVGMSATSNEHMTVIESVIKEKGGVIEAGGVTVVPPEESPFPKSGKGNTIYRIVYTKDGQSLTAWYRSDNHSSIIKEPEEWILPH
;
A
#
# COMPACT_ATOMS: atom_id res chain seq x y z
N MET A 1 -8.90 21.12 44.36
CA MET A 1 -8.92 21.66 42.99
C MET A 1 -10.37 21.82 42.57
N ASP A 2 -10.77 22.97 42.04
CA ASP A 2 -12.16 23.24 41.64
C ASP A 2 -12.69 22.16 40.68
N ALA A 3 -13.95 21.76 40.83
CA ALA A 3 -14.56 20.70 40.02
C ALA A 3 -14.44 20.97 38.52
N THR A 4 -14.53 22.25 38.13
CA THR A 4 -14.38 22.72 36.74
C THR A 4 -12.97 22.45 36.20
N LYS A 5 -11.95 22.69 37.04
CA LYS A 5 -10.54 22.42 36.67
C LYS A 5 -10.28 20.93 36.54
N LYS A 6 -10.87 20.10 37.41
CA LYS A 6 -10.73 18.64 37.37
C LYS A 6 -11.34 18.06 36.08
N SER A 7 -12.55 18.48 35.72
CA SER A 7 -13.20 18.04 34.47
C SER A 7 -12.43 18.47 33.23
N LYS A 8 -11.88 19.70 33.20
CA LYS A 8 -11.08 20.19 32.06
C LYS A 8 -9.82 19.35 31.85
N VAL A 9 -9.12 18.98 32.93
CA VAL A 9 -7.93 18.10 32.85
C VAL A 9 -8.30 16.72 32.31
N ILE A 10 -9.40 16.14 32.80
CA ILE A 10 -9.87 14.83 32.32
C ILE A 10 -10.19 14.88 30.82
N ILE A 11 -10.96 15.88 30.38
CA ILE A 11 -11.34 16.03 28.97
C ILE A 11 -10.11 16.20 28.08
N VAL A 12 -9.17 17.06 28.46
CA VAL A 12 -7.93 17.28 27.69
C VAL A 12 -7.08 16.01 27.62
N SER A 13 -6.96 15.27 28.74
CA SER A 13 -6.22 14.01 28.75
C SER A 13 -6.86 12.93 27.86
N PHE A 14 -8.20 12.87 27.83
CA PHE A 14 -8.93 11.95 26.96
C PHE A 14 -8.75 12.32 25.48
N LEU A 15 -8.84 13.60 25.15
CA LEU A 15 -8.61 14.11 23.78
C LEU A 15 -7.18 13.83 23.31
N ALA A 16 -6.19 14.08 24.16
CA ALA A 16 -4.79 13.78 23.84
C ALA A 16 -4.57 12.27 23.63
N GLY A 17 -5.16 11.42 24.47
CA GLY A 17 -5.11 9.97 24.33
C GLY A 17 -5.76 9.48 23.03
N ALA A 18 -6.94 10.00 22.68
CA ALA A 18 -7.62 9.65 21.44
C ALA A 18 -6.81 10.07 20.20
N LEU A 19 -6.19 11.26 20.23
CA LEU A 19 -5.33 11.73 19.15
C LEU A 19 -4.10 10.82 18.97
N LEU A 20 -3.45 10.43 20.06
CA LEU A 20 -2.33 9.49 20.05
C LEU A 20 -2.71 8.14 19.46
N LEU A 21 -3.86 7.58 19.86
CA LEU A 21 -4.37 6.34 19.29
C LEU A 21 -4.67 6.46 17.80
N GLY A 22 -5.25 7.59 17.36
CA GLY A 22 -5.48 7.88 15.94
C GLY A 22 -4.17 7.92 15.13
N ILE A 23 -3.12 8.55 15.67
CA ILE A 23 -1.80 8.60 15.03
C ILE A 23 -1.19 7.20 14.95
N LEU A 24 -1.23 6.42 16.04
CA LEU A 24 -0.70 5.06 16.06
C LEU A 24 -1.44 4.14 15.08
N ALA A 25 -2.76 4.25 14.99
CA ALA A 25 -3.56 3.51 14.02
C ALA A 25 -3.19 3.87 12.57
N TYR A 26 -3.01 5.17 12.28
CA TYR A 26 -2.60 5.64 10.97
C TYR A 26 -1.22 5.11 10.57
N VAL A 27 -0.24 5.18 11.47
CA VAL A 27 1.12 4.66 11.23
C VAL A 27 1.14 3.13 11.11
N GLY A 28 0.35 2.41 11.92
CA GLY A 28 0.23 0.95 11.82
C GLY A 28 -0.37 0.49 10.49
N MET A 29 -1.37 1.22 9.99
CA MET A 29 -1.97 0.95 8.67
C MET A 29 -0.98 1.21 7.52
N SER A 30 -0.18 2.28 7.58
CA SER A 30 0.81 2.55 6.52
C SER A 30 1.94 1.51 6.50
N ALA A 31 2.35 1.00 7.66
CA ALA A 31 3.39 -0.04 7.74
C ALA A 31 2.95 -1.40 7.16
N THR A 32 1.68 -1.78 7.28
CA THR A 32 1.18 -3.07 6.78
C THR A 32 0.98 -3.09 5.26
N SER A 33 0.73 -1.92 4.65
CA SER A 33 0.68 -1.78 3.18
C SER A 33 2.06 -1.88 2.51
N ASN A 34 3.16 -1.94 3.27
CA ASN A 34 4.52 -1.78 2.75
C ASN A 34 5.22 -3.07 2.28
N GLU A 35 4.73 -4.26 2.61
CA GLU A 35 5.45 -5.49 2.21
C GLU A 35 5.50 -5.64 0.69
N HIS A 36 4.35 -5.54 0.02
CA HIS A 36 4.31 -5.55 -1.44
C HIS A 36 4.97 -4.31 -2.05
N MET A 37 4.92 -3.16 -1.37
CA MET A 37 5.60 -1.97 -1.88
C MET A 37 7.12 -2.12 -1.89
N THR A 38 7.68 -2.75 -0.88
CA THR A 38 9.12 -3.00 -0.80
C THR A 38 9.58 -3.89 -1.96
N VAL A 39 8.80 -4.93 -2.30
CA VAL A 39 9.06 -5.80 -3.46
C VAL A 39 8.94 -5.03 -4.77
N ILE A 40 7.91 -4.20 -4.92
CA ILE A 40 7.73 -3.40 -6.13
C ILE A 40 8.88 -2.41 -6.32
N GLU A 41 9.26 -1.70 -5.26
CA GLU A 41 10.38 -0.77 -5.28
C GLU A 41 11.70 -1.47 -5.62
N SER A 42 11.95 -2.65 -5.04
CA SER A 42 13.19 -3.39 -5.33
C SER A 42 13.27 -3.83 -6.78
N VAL A 43 12.18 -4.41 -7.33
CA VAL A 43 12.16 -4.89 -8.73
C VAL A 43 12.32 -3.72 -9.71
N ILE A 44 11.60 -2.62 -9.51
CA ILE A 44 11.71 -1.45 -10.40
C ILE A 44 13.12 -0.84 -10.34
N LYS A 45 13.71 -0.76 -9.14
CA LYS A 45 15.08 -0.27 -8.95
C LYS A 45 16.11 -1.17 -9.61
N GLU A 46 15.98 -2.49 -9.50
CA GLU A 46 16.84 -3.46 -10.19
C GLU A 46 16.76 -3.33 -11.72
N LYS A 47 15.61 -2.92 -12.25
CA LYS A 47 15.44 -2.60 -13.68
C LYS A 47 16.00 -1.23 -14.08
N GLY A 48 16.55 -0.47 -13.14
CA GLY A 48 17.07 0.89 -13.35
C GLY A 48 15.98 1.95 -13.46
N GLY A 49 14.76 1.64 -13.01
CA GLY A 49 13.62 2.56 -13.01
C GLY A 49 13.44 3.28 -11.68
N VAL A 50 12.66 4.37 -11.72
CA VAL A 50 12.20 5.13 -10.54
C VAL A 50 10.69 5.24 -10.60
N ILE A 51 10.01 4.76 -9.56
CA ILE A 51 8.54 4.82 -9.48
C ILE A 51 8.09 6.28 -9.44
N GLU A 52 7.07 6.63 -10.23
CA GLU A 52 6.50 7.97 -10.21
C GLU A 52 5.71 8.23 -8.92
N ALA A 53 5.60 9.49 -8.50
CA ALA A 53 4.84 9.83 -7.30
C ALA A 53 3.37 9.43 -7.46
N GLY A 54 2.88 8.49 -6.63
CA GLY A 54 1.53 7.92 -6.78
C GLY A 54 1.38 6.95 -7.96
N GLY A 55 2.49 6.50 -8.56
CA GLY A 55 2.50 5.61 -9.72
C GLY A 55 2.06 4.18 -9.44
N VAL A 56 1.87 3.80 -8.18
CA VAL A 56 1.42 2.45 -7.80
C VAL A 56 -0.04 2.50 -7.38
N THR A 57 -0.88 1.79 -8.14
CA THR A 57 -2.32 1.75 -7.92
C THR A 57 -2.82 0.32 -7.92
N VAL A 58 -3.67 -0.04 -6.96
CA VAL A 58 -4.41 -1.31 -6.98
C VAL A 58 -5.50 -1.22 -8.04
N VAL A 59 -5.58 -2.21 -8.92
CA VAL A 59 -6.62 -2.28 -9.96
C VAL A 59 -7.63 -3.39 -9.65
N PRO A 60 -8.89 -3.23 -10.08
CA PRO A 60 -9.85 -4.33 -10.03
C PRO A 60 -9.42 -5.47 -10.96
N PRO A 61 -9.86 -6.73 -10.69
CA PRO A 61 -9.53 -7.89 -11.53
C PRO A 61 -9.86 -7.72 -13.01
N GLU A 62 -10.84 -6.87 -13.33
CA GLU A 62 -11.38 -6.76 -14.69
C GLU A 62 -10.51 -5.88 -15.59
N GLU A 63 -9.63 -5.07 -14.98
CA GLU A 63 -8.61 -4.27 -15.65
C GLU A 63 -7.25 -4.97 -15.66
N SER A 64 -7.18 -6.19 -15.14
CA SER A 64 -5.96 -6.94 -15.03
C SER A 64 -5.46 -7.42 -16.40
N PRO A 65 -4.15 -7.28 -16.70
CA PRO A 65 -3.55 -7.94 -17.86
C PRO A 65 -3.29 -9.43 -17.64
N PHE A 66 -3.48 -9.96 -16.43
CA PHE A 66 -3.25 -11.37 -16.14
C PHE A 66 -4.46 -12.20 -16.58
N PRO A 67 -4.25 -13.27 -17.38
CA PRO A 67 -5.34 -14.09 -17.93
C PRO A 67 -6.15 -14.82 -16.86
N LYS A 68 -5.55 -15.00 -15.67
CA LYS A 68 -6.18 -15.53 -14.48
C LYS A 68 -5.95 -14.51 -13.37
N SER A 69 -7.03 -13.84 -13.00
CA SER A 69 -7.06 -12.85 -11.94
C SER A 69 -8.03 -13.35 -10.88
N GLY A 70 -7.69 -14.49 -10.28
CA GLY A 70 -8.49 -15.07 -9.22
C GLY A 70 -8.82 -14.04 -8.14
N LYS A 71 -10.05 -14.10 -7.62
CA LYS A 71 -10.62 -13.18 -6.61
C LYS A 71 -9.81 -13.03 -5.31
N GLY A 72 -8.69 -13.74 -5.19
CA GLY A 72 -7.81 -13.75 -4.03
C GLY A 72 -6.68 -12.73 -4.08
N ASN A 73 -6.09 -12.47 -5.25
CA ASN A 73 -4.82 -11.74 -5.33
C ASN A 73 -5.04 -10.23 -5.52
N THR A 74 -4.14 -9.41 -4.98
CA THR A 74 -4.12 -7.96 -5.25
C THR A 74 -3.27 -7.68 -6.48
N ILE A 75 -3.78 -6.84 -7.37
CA ILE A 75 -3.14 -6.53 -8.65
C ILE A 75 -2.75 -5.06 -8.63
N TYR A 76 -1.47 -4.80 -8.87
CA TYR A 76 -0.88 -3.47 -8.86
C TYR A 76 -0.50 -3.09 -10.29
N ARG A 77 -0.94 -1.89 -10.70
CA ARG A 77 -0.40 -1.17 -11.85
C ARG A 77 0.67 -0.21 -11.34
N ILE A 78 1.84 -0.23 -11.98
CA ILE A 78 3.04 0.47 -11.52
C ILE A 78 3.56 1.33 -12.66
N VAL A 79 3.49 2.65 -12.49
CA VAL A 79 4.03 3.64 -13.41
C VAL A 79 5.39 4.09 -12.89
N TYR A 80 6.42 3.95 -13.72
CA TYR A 80 7.79 4.28 -13.37
C TYR A 80 8.53 4.89 -14.55
N THR A 81 9.51 5.74 -14.26
CA THR A 81 10.39 6.33 -15.27
C THR A 81 11.68 5.53 -15.40
N LYS A 82 12.08 5.22 -16.62
CA LYS A 82 13.40 4.65 -16.95
C LYS A 82 13.93 5.32 -18.22
N ASP A 83 15.19 5.75 -18.19
CA ASP A 83 15.85 6.41 -19.33
C ASP A 83 15.05 7.60 -19.90
N GLY A 84 14.33 8.33 -19.03
CA GLY A 84 13.48 9.47 -19.40
C GLY A 84 12.12 9.10 -19.99
N GLN A 85 11.77 7.81 -20.07
CA GLN A 85 10.47 7.33 -20.55
C GLN A 85 9.62 6.81 -19.39
N SER A 86 8.33 7.14 -19.41
CA SER A 86 7.34 6.58 -18.49
C SER A 86 6.89 5.21 -19.00
N LEU A 87 6.99 4.21 -18.14
CA LEU A 87 6.72 2.80 -18.41
C LEU A 87 5.69 2.28 -17.42
N THR A 88 4.88 1.32 -17.86
CA THR A 88 3.87 0.67 -17.01
C THR A 88 4.20 -0.80 -16.84
N ALA A 89 4.39 -1.21 -15.58
CA ALA A 89 4.51 -2.59 -15.16
C ALA A 89 3.25 -3.04 -14.40
N TRP A 90 3.08 -4.35 -14.30
CA TRP A 90 2.02 -4.97 -13.54
C TRP A 90 2.57 -6.04 -12.62
N TYR A 91 1.99 -6.10 -11.42
CA TYR A 91 2.38 -7.03 -10.39
C TYR A 91 1.15 -7.65 -9.75
N ARG A 92 1.12 -8.99 -9.70
CA ARG A 92 0.11 -9.75 -8.95
C ARG A 92 0.75 -10.23 -7.66
N SER A 93 0.34 -9.67 -6.53
CA SER A 93 0.83 -10.11 -5.22
C SER A 93 0.18 -11.43 -4.80
N ASP A 94 0.91 -12.24 -4.03
CA ASP A 94 0.29 -13.34 -3.32
C ASP A 94 -0.57 -12.81 -2.16
N ASN A 95 -1.79 -13.33 -2.03
CA ASN A 95 -2.62 -13.07 -0.87
C ASN A 95 -2.59 -14.29 0.03
N HIS A 96 -1.83 -14.18 1.12
CA HIS A 96 -1.68 -15.25 2.10
C HIS A 96 -3.01 -15.70 2.72
N SER A 97 -4.04 -14.85 2.71
CA SER A 97 -5.35 -15.11 3.32
C SER A 97 -6.40 -15.70 2.36
N SER A 98 -6.12 -15.79 1.06
CA SER A 98 -7.08 -16.34 0.10
C SER A 98 -7.04 -17.88 0.05
N ILE A 99 -8.20 -18.51 -0.13
CA ILE A 99 -8.31 -19.98 -0.37
C ILE A 99 -7.94 -20.31 -1.82
N ILE A 100 -8.18 -19.38 -2.75
CA ILE A 100 -7.83 -19.50 -4.17
C ILE A 100 -6.69 -18.51 -4.42
N LYS A 101 -5.48 -19.04 -4.56
CA LYS A 101 -4.26 -18.25 -4.76
C LYS A 101 -3.67 -18.56 -6.13
N GLU A 102 -3.24 -17.50 -6.80
CA GLU A 102 -2.37 -17.62 -7.96
C GLU A 102 -0.95 -17.22 -7.57
N PRO A 103 0.07 -17.80 -8.23
CA PRO A 103 1.45 -17.45 -7.91
C PRO A 103 1.71 -15.97 -8.19
N GLU A 104 2.68 -15.42 -7.46
CA GLU A 104 3.21 -14.09 -7.74
C GLU A 104 3.68 -14.01 -9.20
N GLU A 105 3.31 -12.93 -9.90
CA GLU A 105 3.66 -12.76 -11.31
C GLU A 105 3.88 -11.29 -11.68
N TRP A 106 4.82 -11.07 -12.61
CA TRP A 106 5.25 -9.77 -13.08
C TRP A 106 5.06 -9.67 -14.60
N ILE A 107 4.46 -8.57 -15.05
CA ILE A 107 4.50 -8.16 -16.46
C ILE A 107 5.28 -6.86 -16.51
N LEU A 108 6.47 -6.92 -17.08
CA LEU A 108 7.35 -5.77 -17.26
C LEU A 108 7.35 -5.35 -18.73
N PRO A 109 7.35 -4.04 -19.03
CA PRO A 109 7.50 -3.58 -20.40
C PRO A 109 8.91 -3.89 -20.91
N HIS A 110 9.00 -4.25 -22.19
CA HIS A 110 10.23 -4.61 -22.88
C HIS A 110 11.06 -3.38 -23.27
#